data_AF-A0A8C3ESR6-F1
#
_entry.id   AF-A0A8C3ESR6-F1
#
_cell.length_a   1.000
_cell.length_b   1.000
_cell.length_c   1.000
_cell.angle_alpha   90.00
_cell.angle_beta   90.00
_cell.angle_gamma   90.00
#
_symmetry.space_group_name_H-M   'P 1'
#
loop_
_entity.id
_entity.type
_entity.pdbx_description
1 polymer ?
#
loop_
_entity_poly.entity_id
_entity_poly.type
_entity_poly.pdbx_seq_one_letter_code
_entity_poly.pdbx_strand_id
1 'polypeptide(L)' 'MDGAPTEGGAEMNEGSGLRRPACEDLVHLQACPLLYLPICGSDGNTYANECQLCVEKMKTRQDIRILKHGECQDT' A
#
# COMPACT_ATOMS: atom_id res chain seq x y z
N MET A 1 -15.53 -16.72 -27.10
CA MET A 1 -16.21 -16.30 -25.85
C MET A 1 -16.14 -17.48 -24.88
N ASP A 2 -16.23 -17.21 -23.58
CA ASP A 2 -16.07 -18.13 -22.44
C ASP A 2 -14.59 -18.46 -22.12
N GLY A 3 -13.98 -18.07 -21.00
CA GLY A 3 -14.39 -17.31 -19.82
C GLY A 3 -13.27 -17.39 -18.77
N ALA A 4 -13.16 -16.38 -17.89
CA ALA A 4 -12.58 -16.52 -16.56
C ALA A 4 -12.94 -15.29 -15.69
N PRO A 5 -13.81 -15.46 -14.68
CA PRO A 5 -13.85 -14.62 -13.51
C PRO A 5 -13.42 -15.44 -12.28
N THR A 6 -12.25 -15.15 -11.69
CA THR A 6 -11.94 -15.50 -10.30
C THR A 6 -10.93 -14.55 -9.69
N GLU A 7 -11.33 -14.02 -8.54
CA GLU A 7 -10.60 -13.18 -7.61
C GLU A 7 -9.41 -13.92 -6.98
N GLY A 8 -8.36 -13.18 -6.60
CA GLY A 8 -7.40 -13.56 -5.55
C GLY A 8 -6.45 -14.73 -5.83
N GLY A 9 -5.14 -14.45 -5.94
CA GLY A 9 -4.15 -15.52 -5.88
C GLY A 9 -2.74 -15.13 -6.33
N ALA A 10 -1.93 -14.67 -5.39
CA ALA A 10 -0.48 -14.87 -5.26
C ALA A 10 0.33 -15.23 -6.54
N GLU A 11 0.87 -14.22 -7.23
CA GLU A 11 2.13 -14.40 -7.98
C GLU A 11 3.29 -14.01 -7.06
N MET A 12 3.69 -14.98 -6.24
CA MET A 12 4.84 -14.89 -5.35
C MET A 12 6.10 -15.34 -6.07
N ASN A 13 6.78 -14.44 -6.78
CA ASN A 13 8.22 -14.51 -7.03
C ASN A 13 8.80 -13.16 -7.45
N GLU A 14 8.88 -12.24 -6.49
CA GLU A 14 9.91 -11.18 -6.48
C GLU A 14 10.38 -11.04 -5.04
N GLY A 15 11.60 -11.51 -4.78
CA GLY A 15 12.17 -11.61 -3.45
C GLY A 15 12.31 -10.25 -2.78
N SER A 16 11.42 -9.96 -1.83
CA SER A 16 11.58 -9.17 -0.60
C SER A 16 10.18 -8.95 -0.01
N GLY A 17 9.91 -9.51 1.17
CA GLY A 17 8.57 -9.69 1.74
C GLY A 17 7.82 -8.43 2.21
N LEU A 18 7.59 -7.47 1.33
CA LEU A 18 6.76 -6.29 1.62
C LEU A 18 5.40 -6.34 0.93
N ARG A 19 4.35 -5.96 1.67
CA ARG A 19 2.97 -5.93 1.18
C ARG A 19 2.81 -4.80 0.17
N ARG A 20 2.23 -5.07 -1.00
CA ARG A 20 1.86 -4.02 -1.95
C ARG A 20 0.65 -3.25 -1.40
N PRO A 21 0.69 -1.92 -1.35
CA PRO A 21 -0.46 -1.12 -0.92
C PRO A 21 -1.54 -1.10 -2.02
N ALA A 22 -2.81 -1.13 -1.62
CA ALA A 22 -3.95 -1.11 -2.55
C ALA A 22 -4.23 0.32 -3.08
N CYS A 23 -3.38 0.81 -3.99
CA CYS A 23 -3.47 2.18 -4.51
C CYS A 23 -4.45 2.35 -5.67
N GLU A 24 -4.69 1.30 -6.45
CA GLU A 24 -5.56 1.33 -7.62
C GLU A 24 -7.01 1.72 -7.29
N ASP A 25 -7.51 1.32 -6.12
CA ASP A 25 -8.86 1.67 -5.67
C ASP A 25 -8.97 3.10 -5.11
N LEU A 26 -7.83 3.73 -4.81
CA LEU A 26 -7.77 5.06 -4.20
C LEU A 26 -7.69 6.19 -5.24
N VAL A 27 -7.49 5.87 -6.52
CA VAL A 27 -7.47 6.85 -7.62
C VAL A 27 -8.84 7.52 -7.80
N HIS A 28 -9.92 6.86 -7.39
CA HIS A 28 -11.27 7.42 -7.35
C HIS A 28 -11.61 8.14 -6.04
N LEU A 29 -10.75 8.06 -5.03
CA LEU A 29 -10.99 8.68 -3.74
C LEU A 29 -10.50 10.14 -3.78
N GLN A 30 -11.46 11.08 -3.80
CA GLN A 30 -11.16 12.51 -3.84
C GLN A 30 -10.39 13.01 -2.60
N ALA A 31 -10.44 12.25 -1.50
CA ALA A 31 -9.69 12.48 -0.27
C ALA A 31 -9.46 11.18 0.50
N CYS A 32 -8.33 11.06 1.21
CA CYS A 32 -8.10 9.95 2.13
C CYS A 32 -8.98 10.06 3.39
N PRO A 33 -9.48 8.94 3.94
CA PRO A 33 -10.17 8.96 5.22
C PRO A 33 -9.21 9.45 6.33
N LEU A 34 -9.75 10.15 7.32
CA LEU A 34 -9.03 10.61 8.50
C LEU A 34 -8.79 9.51 9.54
N LEU A 35 -8.94 8.24 9.14
CA LEU A 35 -8.71 7.09 10.01
C LEU A 35 -7.21 6.91 10.22
N TYR A 36 -6.77 6.91 11.48
CA TYR A 36 -5.38 6.70 11.85
C TYR A 36 -5.11 5.22 12.08
N LEU A 37 -4.47 4.59 11.10
CA LEU A 37 -4.01 3.20 11.10
C LEU A 37 -2.56 3.21 10.60
N PRO A 38 -1.59 3.53 11.47
CA PRO A 38 -0.24 3.78 11.04
C PRO A 38 0.38 2.54 10.41
N ILE A 39 1.16 2.75 9.36
CA ILE A 39 1.94 1.71 8.71
C ILE A 39 3.34 2.22 8.40
N CYS A 40 4.30 1.32 8.41
CA CYS A 40 5.67 1.60 8.05
C CYS A 40 5.87 1.30 6.57
N GLY A 41 6.34 2.27 5.80
CA GLY A 41 6.74 2.12 4.42
C GLY A 41 8.10 1.45 4.26
N SER A 42 8.34 0.91 3.08
CA SER A 42 9.62 0.34 2.63
C SER A 42 10.75 1.36 2.59
N ASP A 43 10.37 2.62 2.48
CA ASP A 43 11.23 3.80 2.47
C ASP A 43 11.60 4.26 3.89
N GLY A 44 11.11 3.57 4.92
CA GLY A 44 11.37 3.88 6.32
C GLY A 44 10.50 5.00 6.90
N ASN A 45 9.50 5.48 6.15
CA ASN A 45 8.57 6.50 6.62
C ASN A 45 7.29 5.89 7.20
N THR A 46 6.79 6.49 8.28
CA THR A 46 5.48 6.16 8.83
C THR A 46 4.38 6.91 8.08
N TYR A 47 3.36 6.20 7.64
CA TYR A 47 2.16 6.78 7.03
C TYR A 47 0.97 6.62 7.95
N ALA A 48 0.16 7.67 8.08
CA ALA A 48 -1.02 7.67 8.95
C ALA A 48 -2.06 6.61 8.56
N ASN A 49 -2.09 6.22 7.28
CA ASN A 49 -2.86 5.10 6.75
C ASN A 49 -2.33 4.67 5.38
N GLU A 50 -2.83 3.53 4.88
CA GLU A 50 -2.50 3.00 3.54
C GLU A 50 -2.83 3.99 2.41
N CYS A 51 -3.88 4.81 2.58
CA CYS A 51 -4.22 5.83 1.57
C CYS A 51 -3.17 6.93 1.47
N GLN A 52 -2.68 7.44 2.60
CA GLN A 52 -1.59 8.42 2.65
C GLN A 52 -0.31 7.86 2.02
N LEU A 53 0.02 6.59 2.27
CA LEU A 53 1.14 5.92 1.61
C LEU A 53 0.94 5.91 0.10
N CYS A 54 -0.25 5.55 -0.39
CA CYS A 54 -0.55 5.55 -1.82
C CYS A 54 -0.49 6.93 -2.46
N VAL A 55 -0.98 7.97 -1.79
CA VAL A 55 -0.88 9.34 -2.28
C VAL A 55 0.59 9.76 -2.41
N GLU A 56 1.40 9.48 -1.39
CA GLU A 56 2.83 9.83 -1.45
C GLU A 56 3.56 9.00 -2.50
N LYS A 57 3.24 7.71 -2.63
CA LYS A 57 3.72 6.82 -3.69
C LYS A 57 3.47 7.41 -5.07
N MET A 58 2.25 7.87 -5.34
CA MET A 58 1.85 8.46 -6.62
C MET A 58 2.47 9.84 -6.85
N LYS A 59 2.53 10.67 -5.80
CA LYS A 59 3.10 12.03 -5.83
C LYS A 59 4.61 12.01 -6.09
N THR A 60 5.32 11.10 -5.44
CA THR A 60 6.78 10.94 -5.57
C THR A 60 7.18 9.99 -6.70
N ARG A 61 6.22 9.21 -7.23
CA ARG A 61 6.43 8.12 -8.20
C ARG A 61 7.45 7.08 -7.72
N GLN A 62 7.50 6.82 -6.42
CA GLN A 62 8.35 5.80 -5.83
C GLN A 62 7.59 4.48 -5.66
N ASP A 63 8.26 3.32 -5.74
CA ASP A 63 7.64 2.03 -5.38
C ASP A 63 7.67 1.81 -3.87
N ILE A 64 6.88 2.61 -3.15
CA ILE A 64 6.74 2.46 -1.69
C ILE A 64 5.83 1.25 -1.43
N ARG A 65 6.32 0.31 -0.62
CA ARG A 65 5.59 -0.88 -0.16
C ARG A 65 5.38 -0.82 1.35
N ILE A 66 4.53 -1.67 1.88
CA ILE A 66 4.28 -1.76 3.33
C ILE A 66 5.28 -2.73 3.95
N LEU A 67 6.12 -2.22 4.86
CA LEU A 67 7.07 -2.97 5.66
C LEU A 67 6.39 -3.68 6.83
N LYS A 68 5.63 -2.93 7.64
CA LYS A 68 4.88 -3.45 8.80
C LYS A 68 3.67 -2.59 9.08
N HIS A 69 2.69 -3.14 9.81
CA HIS A 69 1.67 -2.33 10.45
C HIS A 69 2.25 -1.67 11.72
N GLY A 70 1.77 -0.49 12.05
CA GLY A 70 2.35 0.37 13.08
C GLY A 70 3.40 1.34 12.51
N GLU A 71 3.92 2.21 13.38
CA GLU A 71 4.92 3.20 13.01
C GLU A 71 6.29 2.53 12.78
N CYS A 72 7.12 3.08 11.90
CA CYS A 72 8.48 2.54 11.69
C CYS A 72 9.31 2.59 12.98
N GLN A 73 9.10 3.62 13.81
CA GLN A 73 9.84 3.90 15.04
C GLN A 73 9.24 3.27 16.30
N ASP A 74 8.13 2.52 16.20
CA ASP A 74 7.62 1.74 17.34
C ASP A 74 8.71 0.74 17.77
N THR A 75 9.31 1.01 18.94
CA THR A 75 10.52 0.40 19.48
C THR A 75 10.17 -0.75 20.42
#